data_AF-A0A5B0H6H5-F1
#
_entry.id   AF-A0A5B0H6H5-F1
#
_cell.length_a   1.000
_cell.length_b   1.000
_cell.length_c   1.000
_cell.angle_alpha   90.00
_cell.angle_beta   90.00
_cell.angle_gamma   90.00
#
_symmetry.space_group_name_H-M   'P 1'
#
loop_
_entity.id
_entity.type
_entity.pdbx_description
1 polymer ?
#
loop_
_entity_poly.entity_id
_entity_poly.type
_entity_poly.pdbx_seq_one_letter_code
_entity_poly.pdbx_strand_id
1 'polypeptide(L)' 'MLSVEDWSEIRRLHRAEGVPIKEISRRLGVARNTVRSALRAPGPPRRERGPRGSLADAVEPQVRALLAQFPR' A
#
# COMPACT_ATOMS: atom_id res chain seq x y z
N MET A 1 -2.28 -4.41 -3.68
CA MET A 1 -1.86 -4.05 -2.31
C MET A 1 -2.14 -5.25 -1.45
N LEU A 2 -1.18 -5.73 -0.67
CA LEU A 2 -1.40 -6.78 0.31
C LEU A 2 -2.27 -6.21 1.44
N SER A 3 -3.36 -6.87 1.82
CA SER A 3 -4.17 -6.43 2.95
C SER A 3 -3.43 -6.68 4.27
N VAL A 4 -3.89 -6.06 5.36
CA VAL A 4 -3.36 -6.35 6.71
C VAL A 4 -3.62 -7.81 7.10
N GLU A 5 -4.75 -8.36 6.67
CA GLU A 5 -5.14 -9.75 6.88
C GLU A 5 -4.19 -10.71 6.15
N ASP A 6 -3.99 -10.52 4.84
CA ASP A 6 -3.05 -11.34 4.05
C ASP A 6 -1.62 -11.27 4.63
N TRP A 7 -1.21 -10.08 5.09
CA TRP A 7 0.09 -9.90 5.74
C TRP A 7 0.21 -10.70 7.04
N SER A 8 -0.81 -10.65 7.90
CA SER A 8 -0.82 -11.43 9.14
C SER A 8 -0.84 -12.93 8.88
N GLU A 9 -1.61 -13.37 7.88
CA GLU A 9 -1.75 -14.78 7.52
C GLU A 9 -0.43 -15.35 6.97
N ILE A 10 0.26 -14.61 6.09
CA ILE A 10 1.61 -14.99 5.62
C ILE A 10 2.57 -15.19 6.80
N ARG A 11 2.53 -14.31 7.81
CA ARG A 11 3.44 -14.40 8.96
C ARG A 11 3.08 -15.55 9.88
N ARG A 12 1.79 -15.80 10.10
CA ARG A 12 1.29 -16.94 10.89
C ARG A 12 1.75 -18.25 10.26
N LEU A 13 1.45 -18.46 8.98
CA LEU A 13 1.82 -19.66 8.23
C LEU A 13 3.33 -19.93 8.26
N HIS A 14 4.16 -18.90 8.09
CA HIS A 14 5.61 -19.10 8.06
C HIS A 14 6.23 -19.25 9.45
N ARG A 15 5.88 -18.37 10.41
CA ARG A 15 6.58 -18.28 11.70
C ARG A 15 6.00 -19.20 12.77
N ALA A 16 4.69 -19.43 12.77
CA ALA A 16 4.03 -20.31 13.73
C ALA A 16 3.96 -21.75 13.22
N GLU A 17 3.63 -21.94 11.93
CA GLU A 17 3.41 -23.27 11.35
C GLU A 17 4.59 -23.79 10.50
N GLY A 18 5.63 -22.98 10.29
CA GLY A 18 6.82 -23.41 9.54
C GLY A 18 6.57 -23.67 8.05
N VAL A 19 5.47 -23.17 7.48
CA VAL A 19 5.09 -23.43 6.09
C VAL A 19 6.10 -22.76 5.14
N PRO A 20 6.67 -23.50 4.16
CA PRO A 20 7.63 -22.94 3.21
C PRO A 20 7.05 -21.81 2.35
N ILE A 21 7.88 -20.81 2.03
CA ILE A 21 7.49 -19.65 1.19
C ILE A 21 6.84 -20.07 -0.15
N LYS A 22 7.35 -21.11 -0.79
CA LYS A 22 6.81 -21.62 -2.07
C LYS A 22 5.39 -22.15 -1.91
N GLU A 23 5.10 -22.75 -0.77
CA GLU A 23 3.79 -23.29 -0.44
C GLU A 23 2.80 -22.18 -0.08
N ILE A 24 3.21 -21.20 0.75
CA ILE A 24 2.39 -20.01 1.05
C ILE A 24 2.00 -19.26 -0.22
N SER A 25 2.94 -19.10 -1.15
CA SER A 25 2.69 -18.47 -2.45
C SER A 25 1.64 -19.21 -3.28
N ARG A 26 1.60 -20.55 -3.23
CA ARG A 26 0.58 -21.36 -3.92
C ARG A 26 -0.78 -21.27 -3.23
N ARG A 27 -0.81 -21.36 -1.89
CA ARG A 27 -2.06 -21.33 -1.11
C ARG A 27 -2.80 -20.01 -1.19
N LEU A 28 -2.06 -18.89 -1.10
CA LEU A 28 -2.63 -17.55 -1.04
C LEU A 28 -2.65 -16.84 -2.41
N GLY A 29 -2.12 -17.46 -3.47
CA GLY A 29 -2.09 -16.86 -4.81
C GLY A 29 -1.21 -15.60 -4.93
N VAL A 30 -0.29 -15.37 -3.99
CA VAL A 30 0.60 -14.20 -3.97
C VAL A 30 1.98 -14.53 -4.52
N ALA A 31 2.65 -13.55 -5.13
CA ALA A 31 4.02 -13.72 -5.59
C ALA A 31 4.98 -14.02 -4.42
N ARG A 32 6.00 -14.86 -4.65
CA ARG A 32 7.02 -15.21 -3.64
C ARG A 32 7.73 -13.98 -3.05
N ASN A 33 7.91 -12.93 -3.86
CA ASN A 33 8.52 -11.69 -3.41
C ASN A 33 7.61 -10.91 -2.45
N THR A 34 6.28 -11.01 -2.62
CA THR A 34 5.30 -10.47 -1.68
C THR A 34 5.37 -11.19 -0.34
N VAL A 35 5.49 -12.52 -0.35
CA VAL A 35 5.69 -13.32 0.88
C VAL A 35 6.97 -12.88 1.59
N ARG A 36 8.10 -12.81 0.87
CA ARG A 36 9.38 -12.35 1.44
C ARG A 36 9.28 -10.93 2.01
N SER A 37 8.60 -10.03 1.32
CA SER A 37 8.39 -8.65 1.76
C SER A 37 7.57 -8.61 3.06
N ALA A 38 6.46 -9.34 3.13
CA ALA A 38 5.61 -9.43 4.33
C ALA A 38 6.35 -10.00 5.56
N LEU A 39 7.24 -10.98 5.34
CA LEU A 39 8.06 -11.57 6.39
C LEU A 39 9.16 -10.62 6.89
N ARG A 40 9.72 -9.79 6.01
CA ARG A 40 10.75 -8.78 6.33
C ARG A 40 10.18 -7.52 6.96
N ALA A 41 8.94 -7.16 6.63
CA ALA A 41 8.30 -5.95 7.14
C ALA A 41 8.24 -5.97 8.68
N PRO A 42 8.66 -4.90 9.38
CA PRO A 42 8.62 -4.85 10.84
C PRO A 42 7.18 -4.79 11.38
N GLY A 43 6.25 -4.25 10.59
CA GLY A 43 4.84 -4.11 10.96
C GLY A 43 3.90 -4.29 9.76
N PRO A 44 2.58 -4.17 9.99
CA PRO A 44 1.57 -4.35 8.95
C PRO A 44 1.74 -3.34 7.80
N PRO A 45 1.30 -3.68 6.58
CA PRO A 45 1.30 -2.75 5.47
C PRO A 45 0.46 -1.52 5.85
N ARG A 46 1.11 -0.38 6.04
CA ARG A 46 0.42 0.88 6.24
C ARG A 46 0.02 1.43 4.89
N ARG A 47 -1.27 1.74 4.73
CA ARG A 47 -1.76 2.50 3.58
C ARG A 47 -1.44 3.98 3.80
N GLU A 48 -0.15 4.32 3.77
CA GLU A 48 0.29 5.71 3.75
C GLU A 48 0.25 6.18 2.29
N ARG A 49 -0.93 6.65 1.87
CA ARG A 49 -1.00 7.70 0.86
C ARG A 49 -1.09 9.01 1.62
N GLY A 50 0.06 9.54 2.03
CA GLY A 50 0.13 10.97 2.31
C GLY A 50 -0.33 11.75 1.07
N PRO A 51 -0.84 12.98 1.20
CA PRO A 51 -1.17 13.80 0.04
C PRO A 51 0.07 13.84 -0.85
N ARG A 52 -0.01 13.21 -2.01
CA ARG A 52 0.95 13.48 -3.06
C ARG A 52 0.58 14.86 -3.56
N GLY A 53 1.54 15.78 -3.56
CA GLY A 53 1.33 17.08 -4.18
C GLY A 53 0.73 16.88 -5.57
N SER A 54 -0.33 17.60 -5.87
CA SER A 54 -0.92 17.63 -7.20
C SER A 54 -0.08 18.54 -8.08
N LEU A 55 0.00 18.25 -9.38
CA LEU A 55 0.48 19.24 -10.35
C LEU A 55 -0.33 20.55 -10.25
N ALA A 56 -1.59 20.44 -9.83
CA ALA A 56 -2.48 21.57 -9.60
C ALA A 56 -2.05 22.44 -8.41
N ASP A 57 -1.30 21.93 -7.42
CA ASP A 57 -0.92 22.70 -6.23
C ASP A 57 -0.09 23.93 -6.60
N ALA A 58 0.71 23.86 -7.68
CA ALA A 58 1.50 24.97 -8.18
C ALA A 58 0.65 26.09 -8.84
N VAL A 59 -0.56 25.75 -9.31
CA VAL A 59 -1.44 26.67 -10.05
C VAL A 59 -2.76 26.97 -9.34
N GLU A 60 -3.04 26.30 -8.21
CA GLU A 60 -4.28 26.43 -7.45
C GLU A 60 -4.57 27.88 -7.01
N PRO A 61 -3.59 28.68 -6.54
CA PRO A 61 -3.82 30.08 -6.21
C PRO A 61 -4.26 30.92 -7.42
N GLN A 62 -3.67 30.68 -8.59
CA GLN A 62 -3.97 31.41 -9.83
C GLN A 62 -5.34 31.04 -10.36
N VAL A 63 -5.69 29.74 -10.32
CA VAL A 63 -7.04 29.27 -10.67
C VAL A 63 -8.07 29.91 -9.74
N ARG A 64 -7.80 29.94 -8.43
CA ARG A 64 -8.70 30.58 -7.45
C ARG A 64 -8.86 32.07 -7.68
N ALA A 65 -7.79 32.77 -8.07
CA ALA A 65 -7.84 34.19 -8.43
C ALA A 65 -8.68 34.43 -9.69
N LEU A 66 -8.57 33.58 -10.71
CA LEU A 66 -9.39 33.66 -11.92
C LEU A 66 -10.88 33.42 -11.61
N LEU A 67 -11.19 32.40 -10.80
CA LEU A 67 -12.57 32.13 -10.38
C LEU A 67 -13.19 33.30 -9.60
N ALA A 68 -12.40 34.00 -8.78
CA ALA A 68 -12.86 35.19 -8.07
C ALA A 68 -13.11 36.39 -9.00
N GLN A 69 -12.29 36.53 -10.07
CA GLN A 69 -12.44 37.60 -11.06
C GLN A 69 -13.61 37.36 -12.03
N PHE A 70 -13.94 36.09 -12.29
CA PHE A 70 -15.01 35.70 -13.20
C PHE A 70 -16.09 34.85 -12.50
N PRO A 71 -16.87 35.43 -11.57
CA PRO A 71 -17.92 34.72 -10.86
C PRO A 71 -19.16 34.59 -11.77
N ARG A 72 -19.22 33.54 -12.59
CA ARG A 72 -20.40 33.17 -13.38
C ARG A 72 -20.55 31.66 -13.41
#